data_AF-A0A922VHR1-F1
#
_entry.id   AF-A0A922VHR1-F1
#
_cell.length_a   1.000
_cell.length_b   1.000
_cell.length_c   1.000
_cell.angle_alpha   90.00
_cell.angle_beta   90.00
_cell.angle_gamma   90.00
#
_symmetry.space_group_name_H-M   'P 1'
#
loop_
_entity.id
_entity.type
_entity.pdbx_description
1 polymer ?
#
loop_
_entity_poly.entity_id
_entity_poly.type
_entity_poly.pdbx_seq_one_letter_code
_entity_poly.pdbx_strand_id
1 'polypeptide(L)'
;MDGRRIGRVVRVLRHRLCWRQLDLAGRAGLSQSLVSLIERGHIEAVAVGKLEAVLRALDADLVLLARWRGGDLDRLLDEAHARLVGVAVELLTAAGWAVEVEVTYAVDFEQGSIDILAWHSGSAALLAVEVKSELVSVEETLRRHDAKARLAARIAVERFGWRGRTVARLLVLPEGTTPRRRVARHDAVLARAYPLRSIDARAWLSAPTTAQGSLVFLPSPPSNRARGRSGSPTRKRVRRAVTRSI
;
A
#
# COMPACT_ATOMS: atom_id res chain seq x y z
N MET A 1 -20.52 4.59 9.75
CA MET A 1 -20.43 5.71 8.78
C MET A 1 -21.64 6.59 9.01
N ASP A 2 -21.48 7.91 9.14
CA ASP A 2 -22.61 8.82 9.39
C ASP A 2 -23.29 9.17 8.06
N GLY A 3 -24.34 8.42 7.70
CA GLY A 3 -25.08 8.61 6.46
C GLY A 3 -25.74 9.98 6.34
N ARG A 4 -26.23 10.54 7.45
CA ARG A 4 -26.87 11.87 7.46
C ARG A 4 -25.86 12.98 7.16
N ARG A 5 -24.64 12.86 7.70
CA ARG A 5 -23.57 13.82 7.37
C ARG A 5 -23.18 13.74 5.90
N ILE A 6 -23.02 12.55 5.34
CA ILE A 6 -22.69 12.35 3.92
C ILE A 6 -23.80 12.93 3.03
N GLY A 7 -25.07 12.61 3.30
CA GLY A 7 -26.20 13.14 2.54
C GLY A 7 -26.28 14.66 2.54
N ARG A 8 -25.99 15.30 3.69
CA ARG A 8 -25.89 16.76 3.79
C ARG A 8 -24.76 17.34 2.94
N VAL A 9 -23.56 16.74 2.96
CA VAL A 9 -22.41 17.20 2.16
C VAL A 9 -22.76 17.14 0.66
N VAL A 10 -23.30 16.02 0.19
CA VAL A 10 -23.73 15.85 -1.21
C VAL A 10 -24.75 16.92 -1.61
N ARG A 11 -25.76 17.17 -0.78
CA ARG A 11 -26.78 18.20 -1.04
C ARG A 11 -26.20 19.61 -1.09
N VAL A 12 -25.33 19.96 -0.15
CA VAL A 12 -24.68 21.28 -0.08
C VAL A 12 -23.82 21.53 -1.32
N LEU A 13 -22.97 20.57 -1.69
CA LEU A 13 -22.12 20.68 -2.87
C LEU A 13 -22.96 20.78 -4.16
N ARG A 14 -24.00 19.95 -4.29
CA ARG A 14 -24.91 20.02 -5.43
C ARG A 14 -25.59 21.38 -5.55
N HIS A 15 -26.09 21.94 -4.43
CA HIS A 15 -26.74 23.25 -4.42
C HIS A 15 -25.76 24.38 -4.77
N ARG A 16 -24.50 24.28 -4.30
CA ARG A 16 -23.44 25.25 -4.65
C ARG A 16 -23.13 25.27 -6.15
N LEU A 17 -23.31 24.14 -6.83
CA LEU A 17 -23.18 24.03 -8.29
C LEU A 17 -24.48 24.36 -9.05
N CYS A 18 -25.54 24.78 -8.34
CA CYS A 18 -26.87 25.03 -8.90
C CYS A 18 -27.47 23.83 -9.66
N TRP A 19 -27.10 22.60 -9.29
CA TRP A 19 -27.57 21.39 -9.95
C TRP A 19 -28.83 20.83 -9.30
N ARG A 20 -29.75 20.30 -10.11
CA ARG A 20 -30.85 19.44 -9.62
C ARG A 20 -30.29 18.04 -9.36
N GLN A 21 -31.02 17.24 -8.59
CA GLN A 21 -30.61 15.85 -8.34
C GLN A 21 -30.48 15.04 -9.64
N LEU A 22 -31.30 15.34 -10.66
CA LEU A 22 -31.21 14.73 -11.99
C LEU A 22 -29.89 15.07 -12.70
N ASP A 23 -29.40 16.30 -12.56
CA ASP A 23 -28.17 16.75 -13.21
C ASP A 23 -26.94 16.04 -12.58
N LEU A 24 -26.91 15.93 -11.24
CA LEU A 24 -25.90 15.14 -10.53
C LEU A 24 -25.96 13.65 -10.90
N ALA A 25 -27.17 13.10 -11.01
CA ALA A 25 -27.37 11.72 -11.42
C ALA A 25 -26.82 11.47 -12.84
N GLY A 26 -27.11 12.37 -13.77
CA GLY A 26 -26.59 12.34 -15.14
C GLY A 26 -25.06 12.43 -15.17
N ARG A 27 -24.47 13.34 -14.41
CA ARG A 27 -23.00 13.49 -14.31
C ARG A 27 -22.32 12.25 -13.72
N ALA A 28 -22.97 11.57 -12.78
CA ALA A 28 -22.44 10.38 -12.12
C ALA A 28 -22.77 9.05 -12.84
N GLY A 29 -23.60 9.06 -13.89
CA GLY A 29 -24.06 7.84 -14.57
C GLY A 29 -25.00 6.98 -13.70
N LEU A 30 -25.82 7.61 -12.86
CA LEU A 30 -26.67 6.97 -11.87
C LEU A 30 -28.13 7.44 -11.99
N SER A 31 -29.04 6.80 -11.24
CA SER A 31 -30.44 7.26 -11.18
C SER A 31 -30.61 8.41 -10.20
N GLN A 32 -31.54 9.33 -10.51
CA GLN A 32 -31.93 10.39 -9.58
C GLN A 32 -32.46 9.84 -8.25
N SER A 33 -33.15 8.69 -8.28
CA SER A 33 -33.65 8.01 -7.08
C SER A 33 -32.51 7.58 -6.14
N LEU A 34 -31.37 7.15 -6.67
CA LEU A 34 -30.18 6.83 -5.88
C LEU A 34 -29.56 8.08 -5.28
N VAL A 35 -29.49 9.19 -6.03
CA VAL A 35 -29.03 10.49 -5.50
C VAL A 35 -29.93 10.95 -4.34
N SER A 36 -31.25 10.84 -4.50
CA SER A 36 -32.22 11.14 -3.43
C SER A 36 -32.04 10.25 -2.20
N LEU A 37 -31.78 8.96 -2.40
CA LEU A 37 -31.50 8.01 -1.31
C LEU A 37 -30.26 8.42 -0.51
N ILE A 38 -29.18 8.79 -1.21
CA ILE A 38 -27.92 9.25 -0.62
C ILE A 38 -28.13 10.57 0.13
N GLU A 39 -28.80 11.56 -0.47
CA GLU A 39 -29.03 12.87 0.18
C GLU A 39 -29.91 12.79 1.44
N ARG A 40 -30.79 11.80 1.51
CA ARG A 40 -31.58 11.50 2.72
C ARG A 40 -30.78 10.74 3.78
N GLY A 41 -29.55 10.34 3.45
CA GLY A 41 -28.62 9.67 4.35
C GLY A 41 -28.80 8.16 4.44
N HIS A 42 -29.57 7.54 3.55
CA HIS A 42 -29.79 6.09 3.50
C HIS A 42 -28.69 5.40 2.69
N ILE A 43 -27.46 5.51 3.17
CA ILE A 43 -26.28 5.01 2.45
C ILE A 43 -25.97 3.54 2.77
N GLU A 44 -26.65 2.93 3.73
CA GLU A 44 -26.38 1.57 4.21
C GLU A 44 -26.58 0.52 3.10
N ALA A 45 -27.51 0.77 2.18
CA ALA A 45 -27.79 -0.09 1.04
C ALA A 45 -27.04 0.34 -0.24
N VAL A 46 -26.23 1.40 -0.18
CA VAL A 46 -25.54 1.96 -1.34
C VAL A 46 -24.13 1.40 -1.41
N ALA A 47 -23.80 0.76 -2.52
CA ALA A 47 -22.44 0.28 -2.77
C ALA A 47 -21.43 1.45 -2.74
N VAL A 48 -20.28 1.25 -2.11
CA VAL A 48 -19.22 2.27 -1.97
C VAL A 48 -18.84 2.90 -3.31
N GLY A 49 -18.68 2.10 -4.37
CA GLY A 49 -18.34 2.62 -5.70
C GLY A 49 -19.40 3.59 -6.28
N LYS A 50 -20.67 3.45 -5.88
CA LYS A 50 -21.73 4.41 -6.26
C LYS A 50 -21.65 5.70 -5.44
N LEU A 51 -21.29 5.63 -4.16
CA LEU A 51 -21.00 6.82 -3.35
C LEU A 51 -19.79 7.58 -3.90
N GLU A 52 -18.74 6.87 -4.28
CA GLU A 52 -17.55 7.45 -4.93
C GLU A 52 -17.90 8.15 -6.24
N ALA A 53 -18.73 7.53 -7.10
CA ALA A 53 -19.14 8.13 -8.36
C ALA A 53 -19.90 9.45 -8.16
N VAL A 54 -20.78 9.52 -7.15
CA VAL A 54 -21.51 10.76 -6.79
C VAL A 54 -20.56 11.84 -6.28
N LEU A 55 -19.64 11.50 -5.38
CA LEU A 55 -18.68 12.47 -4.82
C LEU A 55 -17.70 12.96 -5.89
N ARG A 56 -17.19 12.07 -6.74
CA ARG A 56 -16.32 12.43 -7.88
C ARG A 56 -17.03 13.36 -8.87
N ALA A 57 -18.33 13.16 -9.12
CA ALA A 57 -19.12 14.06 -9.96
C ALA A 57 -19.25 15.47 -9.37
N LEU A 58 -19.07 15.62 -8.06
CA LEU A 58 -19.07 16.88 -7.32
C LEU A 58 -17.65 17.42 -7.04
N ASP A 59 -16.62 16.81 -7.65
CA ASP A 59 -15.21 17.13 -7.42
C ASP A 59 -14.80 16.98 -5.93
N ALA A 60 -15.33 15.94 -5.27
CA ALA A 60 -15.05 15.60 -3.89
C ALA A 60 -14.56 14.15 -3.75
N ASP A 61 -13.67 13.92 -2.78
CA ASP A 61 -13.11 12.60 -2.49
C ASP A 61 -13.84 11.88 -1.36
N LEU A 62 -13.99 10.55 -1.50
CA LEU A 62 -14.45 9.68 -0.42
C LEU A 62 -13.24 9.09 0.32
N VAL A 63 -13.06 9.47 1.58
CA VAL A 63 -12.06 8.86 2.48
C VAL A 63 -12.76 7.90 3.44
N LEU A 64 -12.42 6.61 3.36
CA LEU A 64 -12.91 5.57 4.26
C LEU A 64 -11.85 5.23 5.30
N LEU A 65 -12.14 5.51 6.57
CA LEU A 65 -11.28 5.16 7.71
C LEU A 65 -11.92 4.02 8.52
N ALA A 66 -11.20 2.91 8.64
CA ALA A 66 -11.56 1.84 9.56
C ALA A 66 -10.98 2.16 10.94
N ARG A 67 -11.85 2.28 11.96
CA ARG A 67 -11.41 2.47 13.35
C ARG A 67 -11.67 1.21 14.15
N TRP A 68 -10.63 0.69 14.79
CA TRP A 68 -10.72 -0.41 15.74
C TRP A 68 -9.90 -0.05 16.96
N ARG A 69 -10.53 -0.08 18.14
CA ARG A 69 -9.95 0.17 19.47
C ARG A 69 -8.82 1.21 19.48
N GLY A 70 -9.16 2.49 19.47
CA GLY A 70 -8.24 3.58 19.84
C GLY A 70 -6.92 3.69 19.07
N GLY A 71 -6.82 3.18 17.83
CA GLY A 71 -5.59 3.25 17.00
C GLY A 71 -4.80 1.94 16.93
N ASP A 72 -5.30 0.86 17.56
CA ASP A 72 -4.62 -0.45 17.53
C ASP A 72 -4.55 -1.07 16.13
N LEU A 73 -5.44 -0.69 15.20
CA LEU A 73 -5.35 -1.12 13.80
C LEU A 73 -4.12 -0.54 13.10
N ASP A 74 -3.89 0.76 13.26
CA ASP A 74 -2.73 1.44 12.66
C ASP A 74 -1.44 0.87 13.26
N ARG A 75 -1.39 0.70 14.59
CA ARG A 75 -0.27 0.02 15.27
C ARG A 75 -0.04 -1.40 14.77
N LEU A 76 -1.11 -2.17 14.51
CA LEU A 76 -0.98 -3.54 14.02
C LEU A 76 -0.46 -3.59 12.57
N LEU A 77 -0.88 -2.63 11.74
CA LEU A 77 -0.36 -2.47 10.38
C LEU A 77 1.11 -2.02 10.41
N ASP A 78 1.45 -1.08 11.29
CA ASP A 78 2.82 -0.61 11.53
C ASP A 78 3.71 -1.75 12.03
N GLU A 79 3.22 -2.56 12.95
CA GLU A 79 3.93 -3.74 13.47
C GLU A 79 4.20 -4.78 12.38
N ALA A 80 3.23 -5.04 11.50
CA ALA A 80 3.41 -5.99 10.40
C ALA A 80 4.42 -5.47 9.37
N HIS A 81 4.37 -4.18 9.06
CA HIS A 81 5.34 -3.52 8.20
C HIS A 81 6.73 -3.54 8.83
N ALA A 82 6.89 -3.10 10.09
CA ALA A 82 8.17 -3.07 10.81
C ALA A 82 8.82 -4.46 10.91
N ARG A 83 8.04 -5.53 11.14
CA ARG A 83 8.56 -6.90 11.11
C ARG A 83 9.09 -7.29 9.73
N LEU A 84 8.37 -6.92 8.67
CA LEU A 84 8.77 -7.23 7.30
C LEU A 84 10.02 -6.44 6.90
N VAL A 85 10.14 -5.18 7.34
CA VAL A 85 11.36 -4.36 7.23
C VAL A 85 12.52 -5.07 7.93
N GLY A 86 12.34 -5.53 9.17
CA GLY A 86 13.38 -6.27 9.91
C GLY A 86 13.92 -7.49 9.15
N VAL A 87 13.03 -8.33 8.62
CA VAL A 87 13.44 -9.50 7.81
C VAL A 87 14.15 -9.09 6.51
N ALA A 88 13.73 -7.99 5.88
CA ALA A 88 14.40 -7.46 4.70
C ALA A 88 15.80 -6.93 5.03
N VAL A 89 15.97 -6.23 6.15
CA VAL A 89 17.29 -5.77 6.66
C VAL A 89 18.20 -6.97 6.89
N GLU A 90 17.74 -7.99 7.62
CA GLU A 90 18.52 -9.21 7.88
C GLU A 90 18.97 -9.89 6.57
N LEU A 91 18.07 -10.03 5.59
CA LEU A 91 18.39 -10.59 4.28
C LEU A 91 19.47 -9.79 3.55
N LEU A 92 19.34 -8.46 3.54
CA LEU A 92 20.25 -7.57 2.83
C LEU A 92 21.63 -7.55 3.50
N THR A 93 21.69 -7.42 4.83
CA THR A 93 22.94 -7.46 5.59
C THR A 93 23.66 -8.79 5.41
N ALA A 94 22.93 -9.92 5.46
CA ALA A 94 23.51 -11.24 5.19
C ALA A 94 24.06 -11.38 3.75
N ALA A 95 23.50 -10.64 2.80
CA ALA A 95 23.97 -10.57 1.42
C ALA A 95 25.06 -9.49 1.19
N GLY A 96 25.61 -8.89 2.25
CA GLY A 96 26.73 -7.94 2.16
C GLY A 96 26.34 -6.49 1.87
N TRP A 97 25.06 -6.14 2.02
CA TRP A 97 24.61 -4.76 1.87
C TRP A 97 24.76 -3.99 3.18
N ALA A 98 25.25 -2.75 3.08
CA ALA A 98 25.06 -1.75 4.14
C ALA A 98 23.68 -1.13 3.97
N VAL A 99 22.96 -0.94 5.08
CA VAL A 99 21.51 -0.70 5.07
C VAL A 99 21.14 0.45 6.01
N GLU A 100 20.31 1.36 5.52
CA GLU A 100 19.67 2.44 6.27
C GLU A 100 18.16 2.33 6.12
N VAL A 101 17.42 2.54 7.21
CA VAL A 101 15.95 2.40 7.25
C VAL A 101 15.29 3.77 7.39
N GLU A 102 14.08 3.90 6.86
CA GLU A 102 13.26 5.12 6.97
C GLU A 102 14.01 6.39 6.55
N VAL A 103 14.66 6.33 5.39
CA VAL A 103 15.45 7.44 4.86
C VAL A 103 14.51 8.50 4.29
N THR A 104 14.21 9.50 5.10
CA THR A 104 13.39 10.65 4.71
C THR A 104 14.10 11.56 3.72
N TYR A 105 13.31 12.21 2.86
CA TYR A 105 13.78 13.21 1.92
C TYR A 105 12.73 14.30 1.69
N ALA A 106 13.23 15.50 1.41
CA ALA A 106 12.48 16.62 0.85
C ALA A 106 13.39 17.27 -0.19
N VAL A 107 13.11 17.01 -1.46
CA VAL A 107 13.93 17.44 -2.59
C VAL A 107 13.03 18.11 -3.60
N ASP A 108 13.33 19.36 -3.93
CA ASP A 108 12.53 20.22 -4.80
C ASP A 108 11.07 20.30 -4.31
N PHE A 109 10.13 19.66 -5.01
CA PHE A 109 8.70 19.59 -4.66
C PHE A 109 8.26 18.17 -4.24
N GLU A 110 9.20 17.24 -4.07
CA GLU A 110 8.94 15.87 -3.67
C GLU A 110 9.39 15.65 -2.22
N GLN A 111 8.48 15.08 -1.42
CA GLN A 111 8.78 14.68 -0.04
C GLN A 111 8.31 13.25 0.20
N GLY A 112 9.03 12.53 1.07
CA GLY A 112 8.69 11.16 1.43
C GLY A 112 9.77 10.48 2.24
N SER A 113 9.70 9.15 2.31
CA SER A 113 10.72 8.30 2.88
C SER A 113 10.99 7.12 1.97
N ILE A 114 12.22 6.60 2.00
CA ILE A 114 12.59 5.31 1.44
C ILE A 114 12.63 4.32 2.61
N ASP A 115 11.82 3.27 2.56
CA ASP A 115 11.66 2.33 3.67
C ASP A 115 13.01 1.70 4.02
N ILE A 116 13.76 1.29 3.00
CA ILE A 116 15.16 0.88 3.13
C ILE A 116 15.97 1.40 1.95
N LEU A 117 17.07 2.08 2.24
CA LEU A 117 18.12 2.42 1.28
C LEU A 117 19.35 1.58 1.59
N ALA A 118 19.88 0.87 0.61
CA ALA A 118 21.04 0.02 0.81
C ALA A 118 22.09 0.18 -0.29
N TRP A 119 23.34 -0.10 0.05
CA TRP A 119 24.45 -0.10 -0.91
C TRP A 119 25.37 -1.31 -0.75
N HIS A 120 25.85 -1.81 -1.88
CA HIS A 120 26.74 -2.96 -1.97
C HIS A 120 28.12 -2.52 -2.46
N SER A 121 29.14 -2.61 -1.60
CA SER A 121 30.48 -2.10 -1.87
C SER A 121 31.16 -2.83 -3.04
N GLY A 122 31.04 -4.16 -3.10
CA GLY A 122 31.71 -4.97 -4.13
C GLY A 122 31.24 -4.69 -5.56
N SER A 123 30.01 -4.22 -5.74
CA SER A 123 29.44 -3.92 -7.07
C SER A 123 29.20 -2.44 -7.32
N ALA A 124 29.31 -1.60 -6.28
CA ALA A 124 28.85 -0.21 -6.27
C ALA A 124 27.39 -0.07 -6.72
N ALA A 125 26.51 -0.96 -6.26
CA ALA A 125 25.07 -0.89 -6.48
C ALA A 125 24.33 -0.19 -5.34
N LEU A 126 23.32 0.62 -5.68
CA LEU A 126 22.29 1.12 -4.78
C LEU A 126 21.03 0.29 -4.92
N LEU A 127 20.31 0.17 -3.81
CA LEU A 127 19.02 -0.46 -3.76
C LEU A 127 18.05 0.44 -3.00
N ALA A 128 17.05 0.94 -3.71
CA ALA A 128 15.86 1.50 -3.10
C ALA A 128 14.87 0.36 -2.85
N VAL A 129 14.42 0.20 -1.62
CA VAL A 129 13.49 -0.86 -1.24
C VAL A 129 12.16 -0.24 -0.81
N GLU A 130 11.08 -0.82 -1.32
CA GLU A 130 9.72 -0.56 -0.88
C GLU A 130 9.18 -1.82 -0.19
N VAL A 131 8.71 -1.70 1.04
CA VAL A 131 8.14 -2.79 1.83
C VAL A 131 6.64 -2.58 1.97
N LYS A 132 5.84 -3.51 1.44
CA LYS A 132 4.38 -3.44 1.56
C LYS A 132 3.80 -4.66 2.24
N SER A 133 3.09 -4.43 3.35
CA SER A 133 2.27 -5.46 4.01
C SER A 133 1.09 -5.91 3.14
N GLU A 134 0.56 -5.01 2.30
CA GLU A 134 -0.44 -5.34 1.28
C GLU A 134 -0.23 -4.53 -0.01
N LEU A 135 -0.37 -5.19 -1.16
CA LEU A 135 -0.38 -4.55 -2.46
C LEU A 135 -1.80 -4.06 -2.81
N VAL A 136 -2.16 -2.87 -2.34
CA VAL A 136 -3.50 -2.27 -2.56
C VAL A 136 -3.63 -1.67 -3.96
N SER A 137 -2.62 -0.90 -4.40
CA SER A 137 -2.57 -0.26 -5.72
C SER A 137 -1.22 -0.51 -6.38
N VAL A 138 -1.24 -1.17 -7.54
CA VAL A 138 -0.02 -1.44 -8.33
C VAL A 138 0.52 -0.16 -8.93
N GLU A 139 -0.34 0.65 -9.56
CA GLU A 139 0.05 1.90 -10.22
C GLU A 139 0.74 2.86 -9.23
N GLU A 140 0.13 3.10 -8.06
CA GLU A 140 0.68 3.97 -7.05
C GLU A 140 2.00 3.44 -6.48
N THR A 141 2.11 2.12 -6.30
CA THR A 141 3.34 1.46 -5.84
C THR A 141 4.47 1.69 -6.85
N LEU A 142 4.21 1.49 -8.14
CA LEU A 142 5.20 1.70 -9.20
C LEU A 142 5.63 3.16 -9.28
N ARG A 143 4.67 4.09 -9.28
CA ARG A 143 4.94 5.53 -9.34
C ARG A 143 5.79 6.01 -8.17
N ARG A 144 5.45 5.62 -6.93
CA ARG A 144 6.22 6.02 -5.74
C ARG A 144 7.60 5.39 -5.71
N HIS A 145 7.71 4.10 -6.04
CA HIS A 145 8.99 3.42 -6.01
C HIS A 145 9.95 3.93 -7.10
N ASP A 146 9.43 4.34 -8.25
CA ASP A 146 10.21 5.03 -9.28
C ASP A 146 10.78 6.37 -8.79
N ALA A 147 9.94 7.19 -8.14
CA ALA A 147 10.39 8.45 -7.53
C ALA A 147 11.50 8.23 -6.49
N LYS A 148 11.31 7.25 -5.58
CA LYS A 148 12.32 6.86 -4.58
C LYS A 148 13.64 6.45 -5.23
N ALA A 149 13.60 5.62 -6.28
CA ALA A 149 14.80 5.17 -6.98
C ALA A 149 15.54 6.31 -7.69
N ARG A 150 14.81 7.24 -8.32
CA ARG A 150 15.41 8.43 -8.96
C ARG A 150 16.19 9.28 -7.94
N LEU A 151 15.65 9.45 -6.73
CA LEU A 151 16.25 10.26 -5.68
C LEU A 151 17.33 9.53 -4.87
N ALA A 152 17.31 8.19 -4.85
CA ALA A 152 18.21 7.36 -4.06
C ALA A 152 19.70 7.68 -4.28
N ALA A 153 20.12 7.91 -5.53
CA ALA A 153 21.52 8.24 -5.83
C ALA A 153 21.97 9.57 -5.21
N ARG A 154 21.12 10.60 -5.30
CA ARG A 154 21.38 11.91 -4.71
C ARG A 154 21.43 11.82 -3.19
N ILE A 155 20.44 11.16 -2.59
CA ILE A 155 20.34 10.96 -1.14
C ILE A 155 21.56 10.18 -0.61
N ALA A 156 21.97 9.12 -1.31
CA ALA A 156 23.15 8.31 -0.93
C ALA A 156 24.43 9.15 -0.86
N VAL A 157 24.62 10.06 -1.81
CA VAL A 157 25.78 10.96 -1.84
C VAL A 157 25.68 12.01 -0.74
N GLU A 158 24.56 12.73 -0.67
CA GLU A 158 24.40 13.88 0.22
C GLU A 158 24.40 13.49 1.70
N ARG A 159 23.78 12.36 2.05
CA ARG A 159 23.61 11.95 3.45
C ARG A 159 24.64 10.93 3.92
N PHE A 160 25.12 10.07 3.02
CA PHE A 160 25.95 8.92 3.39
C PHE A 160 27.31 8.92 2.70
N GLY A 161 27.62 9.95 1.89
CA GLY A 161 28.90 10.08 1.18
C GLY A 161 29.16 8.97 0.16
N TRP A 162 28.13 8.20 -0.21
CA TRP A 162 28.29 6.98 -0.98
C TRP A 162 27.82 7.17 -2.43
N ARG A 163 28.67 6.80 -3.40
CA ARG A 163 28.42 6.97 -4.83
C ARG A 163 28.20 5.62 -5.52
N GLY A 164 26.97 5.39 -5.99
CA GLY A 164 26.61 4.20 -6.75
C GLY A 164 26.79 4.37 -8.24
N ARG A 165 27.18 3.28 -8.92
CA ARG A 165 27.18 3.20 -10.38
C ARG A 165 25.80 2.82 -10.93
N THR A 166 25.00 2.12 -10.13
CA THR A 166 23.70 1.61 -10.54
C THR A 166 22.69 1.81 -9.40
N VAL A 167 21.42 2.02 -9.75
CA VAL A 167 20.30 2.05 -8.80
C VAL A 167 19.29 1.00 -9.20
N ALA A 168 19.04 0.06 -8.31
CA ALA A 168 18.03 -0.98 -8.46
C ALA A 168 16.84 -0.73 -7.53
N ARG A 169 15.74 -1.42 -7.81
CA ARG A 169 14.50 -1.35 -7.03
C ARG A 169 14.19 -2.73 -6.46
N LEU A 170 13.81 -2.81 -5.20
CA LEU A 170 13.34 -4.05 -4.58
C LEU A 170 11.96 -3.84 -3.96
N LEU A 171 10.95 -4.51 -4.49
CA LEU A 171 9.64 -4.58 -3.84
C LEU A 171 9.60 -5.82 -2.94
N VAL A 172 9.36 -5.60 -1.66
CA VAL A 172 9.17 -6.66 -0.66
C VAL A 172 7.69 -6.77 -0.32
N LEU A 173 7.18 -7.99 -0.41
CA LEU A 173 5.83 -8.35 0.03
C LEU A 173 5.89 -9.48 1.06
N PRO A 174 4.91 -9.61 1.97
CA PRO A 174 4.86 -10.76 2.84
C PRO A 174 4.55 -12.03 2.05
N GLU A 175 5.12 -13.13 2.48
CA GLU A 175 4.77 -14.44 1.96
C GLU A 175 3.32 -14.80 2.30
N GLY A 176 2.59 -15.25 1.29
CA GLY A 176 1.21 -15.70 1.46
C GLY A 176 0.46 -15.81 0.14
N THR A 177 -0.68 -16.50 0.19
CA THR A 177 -1.51 -16.74 -0.99
C THR A 177 -2.15 -15.46 -1.53
N THR A 178 -2.55 -14.53 -0.66
CA THR A 178 -3.18 -13.26 -1.07
C THR A 178 -2.20 -12.32 -1.79
N PRO A 179 -1.01 -12.00 -1.25
CA PRO A 179 0.00 -11.22 -1.97
C PRO A 179 0.40 -11.87 -3.31
N ARG A 180 0.64 -13.18 -3.34
CA ARG A 180 0.98 -13.91 -4.57
C ARG A 180 -0.14 -13.82 -5.62
N ARG A 181 -1.40 -13.99 -5.22
CA ARG A 181 -2.56 -13.84 -6.11
C ARG A 181 -2.71 -12.42 -6.64
N ARG A 182 -2.47 -11.39 -5.80
CA ARG A 182 -2.48 -9.98 -6.23
C ARG A 182 -1.40 -9.72 -7.29
N VAL A 183 -0.18 -10.19 -7.08
CA VAL A 183 0.91 -10.07 -8.05
C VAL A 183 0.55 -10.77 -9.36
N ALA A 184 0.08 -12.03 -9.30
CA ALA A 184 -0.31 -12.80 -10.48
C ALA A 184 -1.41 -12.11 -11.32
N ARG A 185 -2.37 -11.44 -10.66
CA ARG A 185 -3.43 -10.67 -11.35
C ARG A 185 -2.89 -9.49 -12.17
N HIS A 186 -1.74 -8.95 -11.79
CA HIS A 186 -1.13 -7.77 -12.41
C HIS A 186 0.26 -8.06 -12.99
N ASP A 187 0.51 -9.33 -13.33
CA ASP A 187 1.84 -9.81 -13.69
C ASP A 187 2.41 -9.10 -14.92
N ALA A 188 1.59 -8.85 -15.96
CA ALA A 188 2.03 -8.17 -17.18
C ALA A 188 2.71 -6.82 -16.93
N VAL A 189 2.28 -6.08 -15.90
CA VAL A 189 2.87 -4.79 -15.52
C VAL A 189 4.04 -5.00 -14.55
N LEU A 190 3.85 -5.84 -13.53
CA LEU A 190 4.86 -6.06 -12.49
C LEU A 190 6.12 -6.75 -13.04
N ALA A 191 6.00 -7.66 -14.01
CA ALA A 191 7.13 -8.34 -14.65
C ALA A 191 8.02 -7.35 -15.44
N ARG A 192 7.46 -6.25 -15.94
CA ARG A 192 8.23 -5.19 -16.60
C ARG A 192 8.97 -4.30 -15.59
N ALA A 193 8.28 -3.92 -14.51
CA ALA A 193 8.87 -3.06 -13.49
C ALA A 193 9.92 -3.79 -12.63
N TYR A 194 9.67 -5.07 -12.39
CA TYR A 194 10.49 -5.96 -11.59
C TYR A 194 10.70 -7.25 -12.41
N PRO A 195 11.72 -7.39 -13.24
CA PRO A 195 11.94 -8.64 -13.99
C PRO A 195 12.41 -9.80 -13.10
N LEU A 196 13.16 -9.52 -12.03
CA LEU A 196 13.69 -10.57 -11.16
C LEU A 196 12.68 -10.98 -10.10
N ARG A 197 12.55 -12.29 -9.88
CA ARG A 197 11.56 -12.88 -8.98
C ARG A 197 12.20 -13.90 -8.07
N SER A 198 11.76 -13.90 -6.81
CA SER A 198 12.02 -14.97 -5.83
C SER A 198 13.48 -15.45 -5.82
N ILE A 199 13.80 -16.59 -6.44
CA ILE A 199 15.14 -17.19 -6.44
C ILE A 199 16.13 -16.32 -7.21
N ASP A 200 15.78 -15.86 -8.42
CA ASP A 200 16.66 -15.02 -9.25
C ASP A 200 16.90 -13.67 -8.58
N ALA A 201 15.88 -13.13 -7.91
CA ALA A 201 16.02 -11.91 -7.12
C ALA A 201 16.98 -12.12 -5.93
N ARG A 202 16.89 -13.25 -5.22
CA ARG A 202 17.83 -13.58 -4.12
C ARG A 202 19.25 -13.78 -4.61
N ALA A 203 19.43 -14.50 -5.72
CA ALA A 203 20.75 -14.68 -6.34
C ALA A 203 21.37 -13.33 -6.75
N TRP A 204 20.57 -12.45 -7.34
CA TRP A 204 21.02 -11.10 -7.70
C TRP A 204 21.35 -10.25 -6.46
N LEU A 205 20.61 -10.36 -5.36
CA LEU A 205 20.93 -9.64 -4.13
C LEU A 205 22.28 -10.05 -3.55
N SER A 206 22.69 -11.32 -3.68
CA SER A 206 24.01 -11.78 -3.24
C SER A 206 25.16 -11.40 -4.18
N ALA A 207 24.87 -11.19 -5.46
CA ALA A 207 25.87 -10.84 -6.48
C ALA A 207 25.28 -9.83 -7.51
N PRO A 208 25.06 -8.57 -7.12
CA PRO A 208 24.39 -7.58 -7.97
C PRO A 208 25.29 -7.15 -9.13
N THR A 209 24.82 -7.38 -10.36
CA THR A 209 25.58 -7.10 -11.60
C THR A 209 25.05 -5.89 -12.37
N THR A 210 23.74 -5.81 -12.59
CA THR A 210 23.06 -4.71 -13.32
C THR A 210 21.88 -4.14 -12.53
N ALA A 211 21.53 -2.87 -12.76
CA ALA A 211 20.31 -2.26 -12.21
C ALA A 211 19.06 -2.99 -12.73
N GLN A 212 18.46 -3.84 -11.89
CA GLN A 212 17.22 -4.53 -12.23
C GLN A 212 16.20 -4.37 -11.11
N GLY A 213 14.93 -4.26 -11.49
CA GLY A 213 13.84 -4.35 -10.54
C GLY A 213 13.66 -5.79 -10.05
N SER A 214 13.53 -5.96 -8.75
CA SER A 214 13.34 -7.25 -8.10
C SER A 214 12.07 -7.25 -7.25
N LEU A 215 11.40 -8.41 -7.17
CA LEU A 215 10.31 -8.64 -6.23
C LEU A 215 10.57 -9.93 -5.46
N VAL A 216 10.52 -9.81 -4.13
CA VAL A 216 10.67 -10.96 -3.22
C VAL A 216 9.47 -11.06 -2.28
N PHE A 217 9.14 -12.30 -1.94
CA PHE A 217 8.24 -12.60 -0.83
C PHE A 217 9.08 -13.02 0.36
N LEU A 218 8.88 -12.38 1.52
CA LEU A 218 9.59 -12.69 2.76
C LEU A 218 8.62 -13.22 3.82
N PRO A 219 9.05 -14.17 4.67
CA PRO A 219 8.21 -14.63 5.76
C PRO A 219 7.84 -13.47 6.67
N SER A 220 6.59 -13.40 7.11
CA SER A 220 6.19 -12.50 8.19
C SER A 220 6.32 -13.26 9.51
N PRO A 221 7.26 -12.87 10.40
CA PRO A 221 7.37 -13.52 11.70
C PRO A 221 6.06 -13.31 12.48
N PRO A 222 5.59 -14.34 13.21
CA PRO A 222 4.44 -14.17 14.10
C PRO A 222 4.73 -13.09 15.15
N SER A 223 3.72 -12.31 15.52
CA SER A 223 3.88 -11.31 16.57
C SER A 223 4.20 -12.02 17.90
N ASN A 224 5.22 -11.54 18.62
CA ASN A 224 5.68 -12.16 19.87
C ASN A 224 4.72 -11.91 21.06
N ARG A 225 3.44 -11.67 20.79
CA ARG A 225 2.35 -11.56 21.76
C ARG A 225 1.28 -12.62 21.50
N ALA A 226 1.69 -13.89 21.39
CA ALA A 226 0.79 -15.02 21.59
C ALA A 226 1.54 -16.37 21.59
N ARG A 227 1.92 -16.87 22.78
CA ARG A 227 1.72 -18.31 23.06
C ARG A 227 0.21 -18.57 23.12
N GLY A 228 -0.45 -18.51 21.97
CA GLY A 228 -1.90 -18.52 21.85
C GLY A 228 -2.35 -18.35 20.41
N ARG A 229 -2.09 -19.36 19.57
CA ARG A 229 -2.62 -19.58 18.20
C ARG A 229 -3.32 -18.36 17.57
N SER A 230 -2.58 -17.48 16.91
CA SER A 230 -3.16 -16.50 15.99
C SER A 230 -2.29 -16.37 14.73
N GLY A 231 -2.75 -17.01 13.66
CA GLY A 231 -2.23 -16.76 12.31
C GLY A 231 -2.76 -15.43 11.75
N SER A 232 -2.10 -14.96 10.70
CA SER A 232 -2.52 -13.84 9.84
C SER A 232 -4.04 -13.81 9.62
N PRO A 233 -4.69 -12.63 9.57
CA PRO A 233 -6.15 -12.52 9.42
C PRO A 233 -6.60 -13.13 8.09
N THR A 234 -6.96 -14.40 8.15
CA THR A 234 -7.61 -15.14 7.07
C THR A 234 -9.13 -15.05 7.26
N ARG A 235 -9.86 -15.13 6.15
CA ARG A 235 -11.33 -15.08 6.15
C ARG A 235 -11.91 -16.24 6.96
N LYS A 236 -12.25 -16.00 8.23
CA LYS A 236 -12.79 -17.02 9.15
C LYS A 236 -14.32 -17.05 9.01
N ARG A 237 -14.88 -18.19 8.56
CA ARG A 237 -16.34 -18.40 8.54
C ARG A 237 -16.80 -18.73 9.95
N VAL A 238 -17.33 -17.72 10.65
CA VAL A 238 -17.86 -17.87 12.02
C VAL A 238 -19.33 -18.29 11.93
N ARG A 239 -19.70 -19.41 12.54
CA ARG A 239 -21.09 -19.84 12.69
C ARG A 239 -21.68 -19.25 13.96
N ARG A 240 -22.96 -18.85 13.92
CA ARG A 240 -23.71 -18.37 15.09
C ARG A 240 -23.68 -19.46 16.18
N ALA A 241 -23.28 -19.09 17.39
CA ALA A 241 -23.34 -20.02 18.52
C ALA A 241 -24.81 -20.41 18.74
N VAL A 242 -25.07 -21.72 18.79
CA VAL A 242 -26.37 -22.25 19.20
C VAL A 242 -26.46 -22.03 20.70
N THR A 243 -27.30 -21.09 21.12
CA THR A 243 -27.67 -20.95 22.53
C THR A 243 -28.34 -22.25 22.95
N ARG A 244 -27.71 -23.04 23.81
CA ARG A 244 -28.42 -24.10 24.53
C ARG A 244 -29.24 -23.40 25.61
N SER A 245 -30.56 -23.41 25.45
CA SER A 245 -31.47 -23.09 26.55
C SER A 245 -31.28 -24.13 27.65
N ILE A 246 -31.09 -23.67 28.88
CA ILE A 246 -31.25 -24.47 30.10
C ILE A 246 -32.75 -24.61 30.36
#